data_AF-A0A1C5VTH9-F1
#
_entry.id   AF-A0A1C5VTH9-F1
#
_cell.length_a   1.000
_cell.length_b   1.000
_cell.length_c   1.000
_cell.angle_alpha   90.00
_cell.angle_beta   90.00
_cell.angle_gamma   90.00
#
_symmetry.space_group_name_H-M   'P 1'
#
loop_
_entity.id
_entity.type
_entity.pdbx_description
1 polymer ?
#
loop_
_entity_poly.entity_id
_entity_poly.type
_entity_poly.pdbx_seq_one_letter_code
_entity_poly.pdbx_strand_id
1 'polypeptide(L)'
;MITKEEFEKAVEYCVSGTTDCDGCPLCASDKYRMCSAYLAEYITNNELKPVIKNIPSAESNTNTIYENAKITDVSLGIGDHCCLTFSITLRGSGWGASFGGYNLAFFNGTSFKGSEKGLEALARIMYVVGVSKWEDIKGRYVRVKQEDRLVVGIGNIIKDKWFEPREFFKEVENE
;
A
#
# COMPACT_ATOMS: atom_id res chain seq x y z
N MET A 1 6.10 -20.90 -15.75
CA MET A 1 6.31 -19.59 -15.09
C MET A 1 6.86 -18.62 -16.11
N ILE A 2 6.61 -17.32 -15.93
CA ILE A 2 7.31 -16.28 -16.68
C ILE A 2 8.68 -16.02 -16.05
N THR A 3 9.69 -15.65 -16.82
CA THR A 3 10.98 -15.27 -16.24
C THR A 3 10.92 -13.86 -15.62
N LYS A 4 11.88 -13.56 -14.75
CA LYS A 4 12.04 -12.22 -14.18
C LYS A 4 12.19 -11.16 -15.28
N GLU A 5 13.03 -11.43 -16.27
CA GLU A 5 13.34 -10.54 -17.40
C GLU A 5 12.10 -10.29 -18.28
N GLU A 6 11.31 -11.33 -18.54
CA GLU A 6 10.04 -11.20 -19.29
C GLU A 6 9.02 -10.34 -18.51
N PHE A 7 8.97 -10.46 -17.18
CA PHE A 7 8.13 -9.61 -16.34
C PHE A 7 8.62 -8.15 -16.30
N GLU A 8 9.93 -7.92 -16.22
CA GLU A 8 10.51 -6.57 -16.23
C GLU A 8 10.22 -5.83 -17.54
N LYS A 9 10.31 -6.49 -18.70
CA LYS A 9 9.90 -5.91 -20.00
C LYS A 9 8.42 -5.53 -20.03
N ALA A 10 7.56 -6.30 -19.37
CA ALA A 10 6.16 -5.96 -19.25
C ALA A 10 5.93 -4.74 -18.35
N VAL A 11 6.71 -4.61 -17.27
CA VAL A 11 6.68 -3.42 -16.42
C VAL A 11 7.12 -2.18 -17.20
N GLU A 12 8.19 -2.28 -18.00
CA GLU A 12 8.63 -1.19 -18.89
C GLU A 12 7.52 -0.74 -19.83
N TYR A 13 6.79 -1.69 -20.42
CA TYR A 13 5.62 -1.39 -21.24
C TYR A 13 4.54 -0.64 -20.43
N CYS A 14 4.16 -1.14 -19.26
CA CYS A 14 3.12 -0.53 -18.42
C CYS A 14 3.44 0.90 -17.97
N VAL A 15 4.72 1.24 -17.79
CA VAL A 15 5.17 2.58 -17.37
C VAL A 15 5.34 3.54 -18.55
N SER A 16 5.37 3.03 -19.79
CA SER A 16 5.60 3.84 -21.00
C SER A 16 4.43 4.74 -21.45
N GLY A 17 3.36 4.82 -20.65
CA GLY A 17 2.21 5.69 -20.93
C GLY A 17 1.18 5.09 -21.90
N THR A 18 1.19 3.77 -22.09
CA THR A 18 0.18 3.05 -22.87
C THR A 18 -1.17 3.04 -22.17
N THR A 19 -2.26 3.15 -22.93
CA THR A 19 -3.63 3.23 -22.39
C THR A 19 -4.30 1.86 -22.21
N ASP A 20 -3.72 0.81 -22.79
CA ASP A 20 -4.21 -0.55 -22.75
C ASP A 20 -3.05 -1.56 -22.63
N CYS A 21 -3.37 -2.86 -22.76
CA CYS A 21 -2.39 -3.94 -22.66
C CYS A 21 -2.10 -4.63 -24.01
N ASP A 22 -2.58 -4.10 -25.13
CA ASP A 22 -2.61 -4.83 -26.41
C ASP A 22 -1.22 -5.04 -27.03
N GLY A 23 -0.20 -4.31 -26.55
CA GLY A 23 1.21 -4.52 -26.86
C GLY A 23 2.04 -5.12 -25.73
N CYS A 24 1.43 -5.49 -24.61
CA CYS A 24 2.15 -6.00 -23.45
C CYS A 24 2.70 -7.41 -23.74
N PRO A 25 4.00 -7.69 -23.50
CA PRO A 25 4.58 -9.02 -23.67
C PRO A 25 3.86 -10.13 -22.89
N LEU A 26 3.17 -9.79 -21.79
CA LEU A 26 2.34 -10.73 -21.02
C LEU A 26 1.06 -11.12 -21.74
N CYS A 27 0.48 -10.17 -22.50
CA CYS A 27 -0.79 -10.34 -23.20
C CYS A 27 -0.62 -11.05 -24.56
N ALA A 28 0.58 -11.00 -25.14
CA ALA A 28 0.92 -11.73 -26.37
C ALA A 28 1.05 -13.25 -26.17
N SER A 29 1.11 -13.72 -24.92
CA SER A 29 1.15 -15.14 -24.60
C SER A 29 -0.25 -15.66 -24.23
N ASP A 30 -0.54 -16.94 -24.49
CA ASP A 30 -1.79 -17.62 -24.08
C ASP A 30 -2.06 -17.61 -22.55
N LYS A 31 -1.19 -16.96 -21.77
CA LYS A 31 -1.29 -16.71 -20.34
C LYS A 31 -2.21 -15.52 -20.09
N TYR A 32 -3.50 -15.71 -20.29
CA TYR A 32 -4.58 -14.74 -20.01
C TYR A 32 -4.34 -13.96 -18.70
N ARG A 33 -3.98 -12.67 -18.79
CA ARG A 33 -4.11 -11.63 -17.73
C ARG A 33 -3.70 -12.03 -16.30
N MET A 34 -2.69 -12.89 -16.12
CA MET A 34 -2.16 -13.29 -14.81
C MET A 34 -1.10 -12.31 -14.26
N CYS A 35 -1.01 -11.08 -14.80
CA CYS A 35 -0.01 -10.08 -14.38
C CYS A 35 -0.06 -9.77 -12.89
N SER A 36 -1.24 -9.85 -12.25
CA SER A 36 -1.42 -9.68 -10.81
C SER A 36 -0.77 -10.80 -9.99
N ALA A 37 -0.85 -12.06 -10.46
CA ALA A 37 -0.18 -13.19 -9.82
C ALA A 37 1.34 -13.10 -9.99
N TYR A 38 1.80 -12.72 -11.18
CA TYR A 38 3.24 -12.52 -11.43
C TYR A 38 3.81 -11.34 -10.64
N LEU A 39 3.07 -10.24 -10.51
CA LEU A 39 3.44 -9.12 -9.65
C LEU A 39 3.55 -9.56 -8.19
N ALA A 40 2.58 -10.32 -7.68
CA ALA A 40 2.62 -10.83 -6.31
C ALA A 40 3.84 -11.74 -6.05
N GLU A 41 4.18 -12.61 -7.01
CA GLU A 41 5.37 -13.47 -6.96
C GLU A 41 6.66 -12.64 -7.05
N TYR A 42 6.76 -11.72 -8.02
CA TYR A 42 7.90 -10.83 -8.20
C TYR A 42 8.18 -10.02 -6.94
N ILE A 43 7.16 -9.40 -6.35
CA ILE A 43 7.34 -8.62 -5.13
C ILE A 43 7.72 -9.54 -3.95
N THR A 44 7.16 -10.75 -3.86
CA THR A 44 7.51 -11.70 -2.81
C THR A 44 8.98 -12.12 -2.90
N ASN A 45 9.50 -12.31 -4.11
CA ASN A 45 10.86 -12.79 -4.36
C ASN A 45 11.92 -11.67 -4.36
N ASN A 46 11.54 -10.43 -4.70
CA ASN A 46 12.47 -9.30 -4.81
C ASN A 46 12.37 -8.30 -3.65
N GLU A 47 11.54 -8.58 -2.63
CA GLU A 47 11.23 -7.73 -1.48
C GLU A 47 11.23 -6.23 -1.79
N LEU A 48 10.06 -5.64 -2.04
CA LEU A 48 9.95 -4.17 -1.95
C LEU A 48 10.55 -3.74 -0.62
N LYS A 49 11.60 -2.89 -0.68
CA LYS A 49 12.30 -2.41 0.52
C LYS A 49 11.23 -1.95 1.51
N PRO A 50 11.12 -2.60 2.69
CA PRO A 50 10.20 -2.11 3.70
C PRO A 50 10.58 -0.65 3.95
N VAL A 51 9.59 0.22 4.06
CA VAL A 51 9.84 1.66 4.32
C VAL A 51 10.56 1.83 5.66
N ILE A 52 10.61 0.77 6.49
CA ILE A 52 11.36 0.73 7.74
C ILE A 52 12.21 -0.53 7.79
N LYS A 53 13.53 -0.34 7.81
CA LYS A 53 14.45 -1.25 8.48
C LYS A 53 14.35 -0.93 9.97
N ASN A 54 14.03 -1.90 10.81
CA ASN A 54 14.15 -1.74 12.25
C ASN A 54 15.56 -1.19 12.58
N ILE A 55 15.64 0.04 13.08
CA ILE A 55 16.79 0.53 13.84
C ILE A 55 16.29 0.73 15.28
N PRO A 56 16.56 -0.21 16.20
CA PRO A 56 16.48 0.09 17.61
C PRO A 56 17.78 0.77 18.02
N SER A 57 17.81 2.10 18.15
CA SER A 57 18.75 2.81 19.04
C SER A 57 18.44 4.31 19.11
N ALA A 58 17.50 4.69 19.95
CA ALA A 58 17.56 5.88 20.79
C ALA A 58 16.27 5.95 21.59
N GLU A 59 16.41 6.18 22.89
CA GLU A 59 15.32 6.39 23.83
C GLU A 59 14.36 7.46 23.31
N SER A 60 13.17 7.05 22.89
CA SER A 60 12.05 7.94 22.57
C SER A 60 10.99 7.75 23.65
N ASN A 61 10.66 8.85 24.34
CA ASN A 61 9.66 8.92 25.41
C ASN A 61 8.21 8.74 24.90
N THR A 62 7.99 7.93 23.86
CA THR A 62 6.69 7.66 23.26
C THR A 62 6.20 6.27 23.68
N ASN A 63 4.96 6.18 24.17
CA ASN A 63 4.28 4.89 24.42
C ASN A 63 4.00 4.21 23.08
N THR A 64 5.03 3.62 22.48
CA THR A 64 4.91 2.86 21.24
C THR A 64 4.38 1.47 21.57
N ILE A 65 3.24 1.12 20.99
CA ILE A 65 2.58 -0.18 21.21
C ILE A 65 2.53 -0.93 19.88
N TYR A 66 2.94 -2.20 19.91
CA TYR A 66 2.76 -3.13 18.80
C TYR A 66 1.73 -4.16 19.20
N GLU A 67 0.63 -4.24 18.46
CA GLU A 67 -0.44 -5.18 18.73
C GLU A 67 -1.15 -5.64 17.46
N ASN A 68 -1.99 -6.66 17.57
CA ASN A 68 -2.75 -7.19 16.45
C ASN A 68 -4.11 -6.48 16.34
N ALA A 69 -4.55 -6.24 15.11
CA ALA A 69 -5.88 -5.72 14.83
C ALA A 69 -6.53 -6.50 13.68
N LYS A 70 -7.86 -6.54 13.70
CA LYS A 70 -8.67 -6.97 12.56
C LYS A 70 -9.10 -5.74 11.76
N ILE A 71 -8.97 -5.83 10.45
CA ILE A 71 -9.57 -4.84 9.55
C ILE A 71 -11.04 -5.20 9.41
N THR A 72 -11.92 -4.35 9.94
CA THR A 72 -13.36 -4.60 9.97
C THR A 72 -14.12 -3.90 8.85
N ASP A 73 -13.54 -2.84 8.30
CA ASP A 73 -14.10 -2.12 7.17
C ASP A 73 -13.01 -1.40 6.37
N VAL A 74 -13.27 -1.20 5.09
CA VAL A 74 -12.40 -0.44 4.19
C VAL A 74 -13.27 0.38 3.24
N SER A 75 -12.80 1.57 2.86
CA SER A 75 -13.49 2.39 1.88
C SER A 75 -12.51 3.05 0.92
N LEU A 76 -12.99 3.26 -0.30
CA LEU A 76 -12.44 4.20 -1.29
C LEU A 76 -13.57 5.15 -1.63
N GLY A 77 -13.36 6.44 -1.43
CA GLY A 77 -14.43 7.42 -1.58
C GLY A 77 -13.93 8.83 -1.81
N ILE A 78 -14.76 9.62 -2.48
CA ILE A 78 -14.59 11.06 -2.56
C ILE A 78 -15.18 11.63 -1.28
N GLY A 79 -14.32 12.18 -0.44
CA GLY A 79 -14.69 12.78 0.84
C GLY A 79 -14.68 14.30 0.79
N ASP A 80 -14.45 14.89 1.95
CA ASP A 80 -14.30 16.33 2.12
C ASP A 80 -13.24 16.90 1.15
N HIS A 81 -13.46 18.16 0.74
CA HIS A 81 -12.58 18.87 -0.19
C HIS A 81 -12.43 18.20 -1.57
N CYS A 82 -13.37 17.34 -1.95
CA CYS A 82 -13.39 16.66 -3.26
C CYS A 82 -12.14 15.81 -3.51
N CYS A 83 -11.57 15.24 -2.44
CA CYS A 83 -10.42 14.35 -2.51
C CYS A 83 -10.87 12.90 -2.52
N LEU A 84 -10.39 12.13 -3.50
CA LEU A 84 -10.45 10.67 -3.45
C LEU A 84 -9.44 10.19 -2.42
N THR A 85 -9.92 9.52 -1.38
CA THR A 85 -9.11 8.97 -0.29
C THR A 85 -9.51 7.53 0.01
N PHE A 86 -8.68 6.84 0.79
CA PHE A 86 -9.02 5.54 1.38
C PHE A 86 -9.08 5.62 2.90
N SER A 87 -9.88 4.75 3.51
CA SER A 87 -9.86 4.55 4.96
C SER A 87 -9.93 3.06 5.31
N ILE A 88 -9.31 2.69 6.43
CA ILE A 88 -9.27 1.33 6.98
C ILE A 88 -9.71 1.41 8.43
N THR A 89 -10.78 0.71 8.79
CA THR A 89 -11.25 0.61 10.18
C THR A 89 -10.61 -0.60 10.85
N LEU A 90 -9.77 -0.33 11.85
CA LEU A 90 -9.05 -1.31 12.65
C LEU A 90 -9.76 -1.53 13.99
N ARG A 91 -9.86 -2.79 14.42
CA ARG A 91 -10.29 -3.16 15.78
C ARG A 91 -9.27 -4.07 16.42
N GLY A 92 -8.71 -3.63 17.54
CA GLY A 92 -7.89 -4.46 18.43
C GLY A 92 -8.65 -4.83 19.70
N SER A 93 -7.93 -5.24 20.73
CA SER A 93 -8.53 -5.70 21.99
C SER A 93 -8.98 -4.53 22.85
N GLY A 94 -10.23 -4.08 22.65
CA GLY A 94 -10.83 -2.99 23.45
C GLY A 94 -10.65 -1.59 22.86
N TRP A 95 -10.17 -1.48 21.63
CA TRP A 95 -10.03 -0.20 20.92
C TRP A 95 -10.40 -0.31 19.45
N GLY A 96 -10.64 0.84 18.82
CA GLY A 96 -10.80 0.97 17.39
C GLY A 96 -10.16 2.25 16.88
N ALA A 97 -9.62 2.21 15.66
CA ALA A 97 -9.03 3.38 15.01
C ALA A 97 -9.31 3.36 13.52
N SER A 98 -9.31 4.55 12.91
CA SER A 98 -9.24 4.70 11.46
C SER A 98 -7.79 4.92 11.05
N PHE A 99 -7.37 4.25 9.98
CA PHE A 99 -6.05 4.37 9.37
C PHE A 99 -6.22 4.69 7.87
N GLY A 100 -5.52 5.71 7.38
CA GLY A 100 -5.67 6.20 6.01
C GLY A 100 -5.89 7.71 5.97
N GLY A 101 -6.74 8.18 5.05
CA GLY A 101 -6.99 9.61 4.83
C GLY A 101 -5.95 10.30 3.95
N TYR A 102 -5.14 9.54 3.23
CA TYR A 102 -4.16 10.08 2.29
C TYR A 102 -4.80 10.28 0.90
N ASN A 103 -4.49 11.41 0.27
CA ASN A 103 -5.03 11.79 -1.03
C ASN A 103 -4.52 10.87 -2.14
N LEU A 104 -5.44 10.20 -2.85
CA LEU A 104 -5.19 9.43 -4.07
C LEU A 104 -5.35 10.30 -5.32
N ALA A 105 -6.35 11.18 -5.29
CA ALA A 105 -6.57 12.19 -6.31
C ALA A 105 -7.34 13.38 -5.71
N PHE A 106 -7.17 14.56 -6.27
CA PHE A 106 -7.90 15.76 -5.86
C PHE A 106 -8.54 16.44 -7.06
N PHE A 107 -9.76 16.96 -6.87
CA PHE A 107 -10.45 17.72 -7.89
C PHE A 107 -9.95 19.17 -7.93
N ASN A 108 -9.55 19.67 -9.10
CA ASN A 108 -9.04 21.03 -9.28
C ASN A 108 -10.06 22.01 -9.88
N GLY A 109 -11.34 21.64 -9.93
CA GLY A 109 -12.43 22.42 -10.54
C GLY A 109 -12.84 21.94 -11.92
N THR A 110 -11.95 21.25 -12.66
CA THR A 110 -12.26 20.72 -14.01
C THR A 110 -11.96 19.23 -14.15
N SER A 111 -11.01 18.71 -13.38
CA SER A 111 -10.50 17.34 -13.50
C SER A 111 -9.96 16.84 -12.17
N PHE A 112 -9.79 15.53 -12.07
CA PHE A 112 -9.04 14.91 -10.97
C PHE A 112 -7.56 14.85 -11.33
N LYS A 113 -6.70 15.36 -10.44
CA LYS A 113 -5.25 15.17 -10.51
C LYS A 113 -4.85 14.08 -9.53
N GLY A 114 -4.23 13.02 -10.05
CA GLY A 114 -3.73 11.89 -9.25
C GLY A 114 -2.51 12.26 -8.41
N SER A 115 -2.34 11.54 -7.29
CA SER A 115 -1.20 11.61 -6.39
C SER A 115 -0.37 10.34 -6.53
N GLU A 116 0.83 10.44 -7.11
CA GLU A 116 1.74 9.28 -7.26
C GLU A 116 2.07 8.66 -5.90
N LYS A 117 2.44 9.47 -4.90
CA LYS A 117 2.64 9.00 -3.52
C LYS A 117 1.36 8.40 -2.92
N GLY A 118 0.20 8.97 -3.22
CA GLY A 118 -1.11 8.44 -2.80
C GLY A 118 -1.35 7.02 -3.29
N LEU A 119 -1.21 6.82 -4.60
CA LEU A 119 -1.40 5.52 -5.25
C LEU A 119 -0.35 4.51 -4.79
N GLU A 120 0.90 4.92 -4.61
CA GLU A 120 1.96 4.07 -4.06
C GLU A 120 1.67 3.65 -2.61
N ALA A 121 1.13 4.55 -1.77
CA ALA A 121 0.74 4.21 -0.41
C ALA A 121 -0.39 3.17 -0.38
N LEU A 122 -1.40 3.32 -1.24
CA LEU A 122 -2.46 2.33 -1.40
C LEU A 122 -1.89 0.96 -1.81
N ALA A 123 -1.00 0.93 -2.81
CA ALA A 123 -0.35 -0.29 -3.27
C ALA A 123 0.51 -0.96 -2.18
N ARG A 124 1.28 -0.17 -1.42
CA ARG A 124 2.09 -0.66 -0.30
C ARG A 124 1.26 -1.27 0.81
N ILE A 125 0.09 -0.70 1.12
CA ILE A 125 -0.83 -1.29 2.09
C ILE A 125 -1.33 -2.65 1.60
N MET A 126 -1.82 -2.76 0.36
CA MET A 126 -2.23 -4.05 -0.21
C MET A 126 -1.10 -5.08 -0.18
N TYR A 127 0.12 -4.66 -0.51
CA TYR A 127 1.31 -5.49 -0.46
C TYR A 127 1.64 -5.98 0.97
N VAL A 128 1.62 -5.09 1.96
CA VAL A 128 1.88 -5.45 3.37
C VAL A 128 0.79 -6.38 3.90
N VAL A 129 -0.47 -6.13 3.59
CA VAL A 129 -1.59 -7.01 4.00
C VAL A 129 -1.52 -8.36 3.27
N GLY A 130 -0.98 -8.39 2.05
CA GLY A 130 -0.82 -9.59 1.23
C GLY A 130 -2.06 -9.88 0.38
N VAL A 131 -2.66 -8.85 -0.21
CA VAL A 131 -3.82 -8.96 -1.10
C VAL A 131 -3.57 -8.24 -2.42
N SER A 132 -4.30 -8.62 -3.47
CA SER A 132 -4.21 -8.01 -4.80
C SER A 132 -5.40 -7.09 -5.12
N LYS A 133 -6.42 -7.05 -4.26
CA LYS A 133 -7.60 -6.21 -4.39
C LYS A 133 -7.83 -5.45 -3.09
N TRP A 134 -8.29 -4.21 -3.19
CA TRP A 134 -8.49 -3.35 -2.02
C TRP A 134 -9.60 -3.89 -1.10
N GLU A 135 -10.70 -4.36 -1.68
CA GLU A 135 -11.83 -4.94 -0.97
C GLU A 135 -11.46 -6.20 -0.16
N ASP A 136 -10.45 -6.96 -0.61
CA ASP A 136 -9.97 -8.18 0.04
C ASP A 136 -9.15 -7.92 1.31
N ILE A 137 -8.81 -6.65 1.58
CA ILE A 137 -8.19 -6.22 2.85
C ILE A 137 -9.19 -6.43 4.01
N LYS A 138 -10.50 -6.24 3.77
CA LYS A 138 -11.52 -6.39 4.79
C LYS A 138 -11.51 -7.82 5.35
N GLY A 139 -11.55 -7.93 6.67
CA GLY A 139 -11.53 -9.20 7.39
C GLY A 139 -10.13 -9.74 7.67
N ARG A 140 -9.06 -9.18 7.08
CA ARG A 140 -7.68 -9.59 7.34
C ARG A 140 -7.22 -9.15 8.73
N TYR A 141 -6.32 -9.95 9.32
CA TYR A 141 -5.60 -9.61 10.53
C TYR A 141 -4.24 -9.02 10.16
N VAL A 142 -3.84 -8.00 10.90
CA VAL A 142 -2.59 -7.26 10.70
C VAL A 142 -1.96 -6.96 12.05
N ARG A 143 -0.66 -6.65 12.02
CA ARG A 143 0.01 -5.97 13.13
C ARG A 143 -0.17 -4.46 12.96
N VAL A 144 -0.26 -3.73 14.05
CA VAL A 144 -0.30 -2.26 14.04
C VAL A 144 0.80 -1.71 14.94
N LYS A 145 1.34 -0.56 14.56
CA LYS A 145 2.20 0.26 15.41
C LYS A 145 1.40 1.48 15.83
N GLN A 146 1.27 1.67 17.13
CA GLN A 146 0.59 2.82 17.72
C GLN A 146 1.59 3.74 18.41
N GLU A 147 1.44 5.04 18.21
CA GLU A 147 2.15 6.11 18.91
C GLU A 147 1.11 7.12 19.39
N ASP A 148 1.10 7.45 20.68
CA ASP A 148 0.16 8.43 21.27
C ASP A 148 -1.32 8.20 20.88
N ARG A 149 -1.75 6.93 20.91
CA ARG A 149 -3.11 6.44 20.53
C ARG A 149 -3.45 6.56 19.03
N LEU A 150 -2.48 6.93 18.20
CA LEU A 150 -2.63 6.97 16.75
C LEU A 150 -2.01 5.72 16.15
N VAL A 151 -2.72 5.05 15.25
CA VAL A 151 -2.10 4.00 14.43
C VAL A 151 -1.24 4.68 13.37
N VAL A 152 0.08 4.54 13.50
CA VAL A 152 1.06 5.14 12.60
C VAL A 152 1.60 4.15 11.57
N GLY A 153 1.48 2.85 11.83
CA GLY A 153 1.98 1.79 10.97
C GLY A 153 1.06 0.57 10.88
N ILE A 154 1.09 -0.07 9.73
CA ILE A 154 0.44 -1.35 9.46
C ILE A 154 1.49 -2.38 9.05
N GLY A 155 1.37 -3.60 9.57
CA GLY A 155 2.32 -4.68 9.36
C GLY A 155 1.64 -5.99 8.98
N ASN A 156 2.36 -6.83 8.21
CA ASN A 156 1.88 -8.17 7.87
C ASN A 156 1.83 -9.03 9.14
N ILE A 157 0.83 -9.91 9.26
CA ILE A 157 0.64 -10.75 10.46
C ILE A 157 1.71 -11.84 10.64
N ILE A 158 2.36 -12.28 9.56
CA ILE A 158 3.37 -13.35 9.58
C ILE A 158 4.75 -12.81 9.20
N LYS A 159 4.84 -12.10 8.07
CA LYS A 159 6.11 -11.62 7.50
C LYS A 159 6.55 -10.34 8.20
N ASP A 160 7.85 -10.12 8.35
CA ASP A 160 8.38 -8.87 8.90
C ASP A 160 8.37 -7.74 7.86
N LYS A 161 7.15 -7.28 7.54
CA LYS A 161 6.89 -6.26 6.53
C LYS A 161 5.99 -5.20 7.14
N TRP A 162 6.41 -3.94 7.02
CA TRP A 162 5.74 -2.79 7.63
C TRP A 162 5.63 -1.63 6.65
N PHE A 163 4.57 -0.86 6.80
CA PHE A 163 4.38 0.40 6.11
C PHE A 163 3.86 1.47 7.08
N GLU A 164 4.61 2.57 7.16
CA GLU A 164 4.24 3.76 7.94
C GLU A 164 4.02 4.92 6.98
N PRO A 165 2.76 5.19 6.59
CA PRO A 165 2.49 6.20 5.58
C PRO A 165 2.92 7.60 6.04
N ARG A 166 2.85 7.94 7.33
CA ARG A 166 3.35 9.25 7.81
C ARG A 166 4.81 9.49 7.43
N GLU A 167 5.69 8.53 7.70
CA GLU A 167 7.10 8.60 7.30
C GLU A 167 7.27 8.61 5.78
N PHE A 168 6.47 7.82 5.06
CA PHE A 168 6.49 7.79 3.59
C PHE A 168 6.08 9.14 2.95
N PHE A 169 5.13 9.85 3.57
CA PHE A 169 4.64 11.13 3.11
C PHE A 169 5.51 12.31 3.56
N LYS A 170 6.36 12.16 4.58
CA LYS A 170 7.34 13.19 4.93
C LYS A 170 8.14 13.58 3.68
N GLU A 171 8.20 14.87 3.42
CA GLU A 171 9.12 15.41 2.45
C GLU A 171 10.51 15.28 3.05
N VAL A 172 11.43 14.67 2.31
CA VAL A 172 12.84 14.86 2.62
C VAL A 172 13.11 16.27 2.13
N GLU A 173 13.26 17.23 3.04
CA GLU A 173 13.92 18.50 2.71
C GLU A 173 15.29 18.13 2.17
N ASN A 174 15.42 18.10 0.84
CA ASN A 174 16.71 17.96 0.21
C ASN A 174 17.40 19.32 0.38
N GLU A 175 18.48 19.34 1.17
CA GLU A 175 19.51 20.39 1.11
C GLU A 175 20.10 20.53 -0.30
#